data_AF-A0A290WRK7-F1
#
_entry.id   AF-A0A290WRK7-F1
#
_cell.length_a   1.000
_cell.length_b   1.000
_cell.length_c   1.000
_cell.angle_alpha   90.00
_cell.angle_beta   90.00
_cell.angle_gamma   90.00
#
_symmetry.space_group_name_H-M   'P 1'
#
loop_
_entity.id
_entity.type
_entity.pdbx_description
1 polymer ?
#
loop_
_entity_poly.entity_id
_entity_poly.type
_entity_poly.pdbx_seq_one_letter_code
_entity_poly.pdbx_strand_id
1 'polypeptide(L)'
;MMVNGNHLLIPANYIPSYMRGLYAQAGNRPGLLLQAQWKRGKLLPFIAPHDNTPIWISYQDEVSILVQHFDANTLAEKYQLAQRFSSIWMPNRKQVASRHGLLRYEHNDLPQRVREDVITVFYEKDLYLYPSRERIETQIVCAPDFFPDPGTERANALEKRGKLVIGPSCSHDIFLHGLRNSHIQVSYFRSHLHEWRAIELAVVALLDSMNQEPQKALSLVRQRDAQRESGMGR
;
A
#
# COMPACT_ATOMS: atom_id res chain seq x y z
N MET A 1 12.07 11.72 -17.06
CA MET A 1 11.06 11.12 -17.98
C MET A 1 9.67 11.61 -17.59
N MET A 2 8.70 11.58 -18.50
CA MET A 2 7.32 11.95 -18.17
C MET A 2 6.52 10.71 -17.72
N VAL A 3 5.86 10.79 -16.56
CA VAL A 3 4.94 9.76 -16.04
C VAL A 3 3.62 10.43 -15.70
N ASN A 4 2.54 10.05 -16.37
CA ASN A 4 1.22 10.68 -16.21
C ASN A 4 1.25 12.21 -16.39
N GLY A 5 2.18 12.73 -17.18
CA GLY A 5 2.39 14.18 -17.33
C GLY A 5 3.23 14.85 -16.24
N ASN A 6 3.80 14.09 -15.29
CA ASN A 6 4.75 14.60 -14.29
C ASN A 6 6.19 14.35 -14.75
N HIS A 7 7.07 15.33 -14.57
CA HIS A 7 8.49 15.18 -14.88
C HIS A 7 9.24 14.56 -13.69
N LEU A 8 9.60 13.27 -13.82
CA LEU A 8 10.27 12.52 -12.75
C LEU A 8 11.73 12.15 -13.14
N LEU A 9 12.66 12.36 -12.21
CA LEU A 9 14.01 11.77 -12.21
C LEU A 9 14.00 10.51 -11.36
N ILE A 10 13.87 9.35 -12.02
CA ILE A 10 13.76 8.05 -11.35
C ILE A 10 15.12 7.36 -11.35
N PRO A 11 15.71 7.07 -10.19
CA PRO A 11 16.93 6.29 -10.12
C PRO A 11 16.69 4.85 -10.60
N ALA A 12 17.55 4.36 -11.50
CA ALA A 12 17.36 3.05 -12.17
C ALA A 12 17.37 1.84 -11.22
N ASN A 13 17.92 1.99 -10.00
CA ASN A 13 17.96 0.95 -8.99
C ASN A 13 16.59 0.72 -8.30
N TYR A 14 15.66 1.68 -8.35
CA TYR A 14 14.27 1.46 -7.94
C TYR A 14 13.41 0.83 -9.04
N ILE A 15 13.89 0.82 -10.29
CA ILE A 15 13.17 0.21 -11.39
C ILE A 15 13.45 -1.30 -11.41
N PRO A 16 12.42 -2.16 -11.43
CA PRO A 16 12.58 -3.60 -11.60
C PRO A 16 13.45 -3.91 -12.83
N SER A 17 14.43 -4.79 -12.69
CA SER A 17 15.42 -5.05 -13.75
C SER A 17 14.78 -5.40 -15.10
N TYR A 18 13.70 -6.18 -15.06
CA TYR A 18 12.91 -6.59 -16.23
C TYR A 18 12.09 -5.46 -16.89
N MET A 19 11.97 -4.29 -16.24
CA MET A 19 11.26 -3.11 -16.80
C MET A 19 12.21 -1.97 -17.22
N ARG A 20 13.52 -2.04 -16.91
CA ARG A 20 14.46 -0.93 -17.19
C ARG A 20 14.49 -0.53 -18.66
N GLY A 21 14.50 -1.51 -19.57
CA GLY A 21 14.45 -1.24 -21.01
C GLY A 21 13.19 -0.49 -21.44
N LEU A 22 12.04 -0.83 -20.84
CA LEU A 22 10.76 -0.19 -21.15
C LEU A 22 10.76 1.30 -20.74
N TYR A 23 11.33 1.64 -19.59
CA TYR A 23 11.34 3.03 -19.12
C TYR A 23 12.42 3.88 -19.78
N ALA A 24 13.56 3.29 -20.19
CA ALA A 24 14.62 4.01 -20.89
C ALA A 24 14.19 4.51 -22.29
N GLN A 25 13.29 3.78 -22.97
CA GLN A 25 12.92 4.04 -24.36
C GLN A 25 11.75 5.02 -24.54
N ALA A 26 11.05 5.41 -23.47
CA ALA A 26 9.82 6.17 -23.58
C ALA A 26 9.93 7.59 -23.00
N GLY A 27 9.61 8.59 -23.83
CA GLY A 27 9.53 9.99 -23.40
C GLY A 27 8.39 10.26 -22.42
N ASN A 28 7.25 9.56 -22.56
CA ASN A 28 6.08 9.65 -21.69
C ASN A 28 5.42 8.27 -21.47
N ARG A 29 5.00 7.96 -20.24
CA ARG A 29 4.37 6.68 -19.87
C ARG A 29 3.12 6.87 -19.01
N PRO A 30 2.06 6.06 -19.23
CA PRO A 30 0.93 5.94 -18.31
C PRO A 30 1.33 4.98 -17.17
N GLY A 31 2.01 5.54 -16.16
CA GLY A 31 2.36 4.85 -14.93
C GLY A 31 3.83 4.42 -14.79
N LEU A 32 4.16 4.00 -13.57
CA LEU A 32 5.50 3.68 -13.10
C LEU A 32 5.42 2.61 -12.00
N LEU A 33 6.21 1.54 -12.13
CA LEU A 33 6.43 0.57 -11.08
C LEU A 33 7.83 0.75 -10.51
N LEU A 34 7.92 0.90 -9.19
CA LEU A 34 9.15 0.90 -8.42
C LEU A 34 9.16 -0.28 -7.44
N GLN A 35 10.34 -0.81 -7.16
CA GLN A 35 10.59 -1.81 -6.12
C GLN A 35 11.57 -1.27 -5.10
N ALA A 36 11.19 -1.38 -3.83
CA ALA A 36 11.98 -0.98 -2.68
C ALA A 36 11.97 -2.09 -1.63
N GLN A 37 12.86 -1.98 -0.64
CA GLN A 37 12.83 -2.76 0.59
C GLN A 37 12.56 -1.81 1.77
N TRP A 38 11.65 -2.20 2.65
CA TRP A 38 11.36 -1.51 3.90
C TRP A 38 12.33 -1.97 4.98
N LYS A 39 13.30 -1.13 5.34
CA LYS A 39 14.31 -1.50 6.34
C LYS A 39 14.62 -0.33 7.25
N ARG A 40 14.45 -0.54 8.56
CA ARG A 40 14.77 0.46 9.60
C ARG A 40 14.08 1.82 9.33
N GLY A 41 12.81 1.78 8.96
CA GLY A 41 12.02 2.99 8.70
C GLY A 41 12.34 3.71 7.39
N LYS A 42 13.03 3.05 6.44
CA LYS A 42 13.44 3.65 5.17
C LYS A 42 13.12 2.73 4.00
N LEU A 43 12.72 3.34 2.89
CA LEU A 43 12.65 2.69 1.58
C LEU A 43 14.02 2.77 0.92
N LEU A 44 14.65 1.62 0.75
CA LEU A 44 15.89 1.48 -0.01
C LEU A 44 15.61 0.77 -1.33
N PRO A 45 16.45 0.93 -2.37
CA PRO A 45 16.31 0.14 -3.58
C PRO A 45 16.27 -1.34 -3.26
N PHE A 46 15.35 -2.07 -3.89
CA PHE A 46 15.24 -3.51 -3.70
C PHE A 46 16.41 -4.25 -4.35
N ILE A 47 16.99 -5.20 -3.63
CA ILE A 47 18.05 -6.07 -4.13
C ILE A 47 17.57 -7.51 -3.96
N ALA A 48 17.41 -8.23 -5.06
CA ALA A 48 17.04 -9.63 -4.99
C ALA A 48 18.17 -10.44 -4.31
N PRO A 49 17.90 -11.23 -3.26
CA PRO A 49 18.85 -12.20 -2.75
C PRO A 49 19.22 -13.16 -3.87
N HIS A 50 20.50 -13.51 -3.91
CA HIS A 50 21.08 -14.36 -4.95
C HIS A 50 20.75 -15.86 -4.80
N ASP A 51 19.89 -16.24 -3.85
CA ASP A 51 19.57 -17.64 -3.59
C ASP A 51 18.24 -18.08 -4.22
N ASN A 52 18.12 -19.38 -4.49
CA ASN A 52 16.91 -19.99 -5.05
C ASN A 52 15.84 -20.25 -3.96
N THR A 53 15.90 -19.58 -2.81
CA THR A 53 14.88 -19.74 -1.76
C THR A 53 13.56 -19.18 -2.28
N PRO A 54 12.41 -19.83 -2.01
CA PRO A 54 11.13 -19.40 -2.55
C PRO A 54 10.83 -17.93 -2.25
N ILE A 55 10.41 -17.21 -3.29
CA ILE A 55 10.16 -15.76 -3.34
C ILE A 55 9.32 -15.28 -2.12
N TRP A 56 8.34 -16.07 -1.68
CA TRP A 56 7.47 -15.70 -0.55
C TRP A 56 8.12 -15.76 0.84
N ILE A 57 9.32 -16.32 0.97
CA ILE A 57 10.09 -16.37 2.23
C ILE A 57 11.17 -15.29 2.24
N SER A 58 11.83 -15.03 1.11
CA SER A 58 13.01 -14.17 1.05
C SER A 58 12.74 -12.67 0.89
N TYR A 59 11.50 -12.29 0.53
CA TYR A 59 11.15 -10.91 0.17
C TYR A 59 10.20 -10.23 1.16
N GLN A 60 10.18 -10.63 2.43
CA GLN A 60 9.23 -10.11 3.42
C GLN A 60 9.24 -8.59 3.56
N ASP A 61 10.41 -7.97 3.36
CA ASP A 61 10.57 -6.52 3.41
C ASP A 61 10.31 -5.83 2.06
N GLU A 62 9.92 -6.55 1.00
CA GLU A 62 9.66 -5.95 -0.31
C GLU A 62 8.45 -5.02 -0.25
N VAL A 63 8.62 -3.83 -0.85
CA VAL A 63 7.58 -2.86 -1.10
C VAL A 63 7.54 -2.57 -2.59
N SER A 64 6.42 -2.91 -3.22
CA SER A 64 6.14 -2.56 -4.61
C SER A 64 5.29 -1.29 -4.66
N ILE A 65 5.74 -0.27 -5.38
CA ILE A 65 5.07 1.04 -5.49
C ILE A 65 4.63 1.22 -6.94
N LEU A 66 3.33 1.25 -7.18
CA LEU A 66 2.73 1.43 -8.48
C LEU A 66 2.05 2.80 -8.56
N VAL A 67 2.57 3.66 -9.44
CA VAL A 67 1.93 4.93 -9.82
C VAL A 67 1.11 4.67 -11.07
N GLN A 68 -0.21 4.81 -10.99
CA GLN A 68 -1.18 4.57 -12.07
C GLN A 68 -1.77 5.87 -12.57
N HIS A 69 -2.26 5.89 -13.80
CA HIS A 69 -2.93 7.07 -14.36
C HIS A 69 -4.40 7.16 -13.92
N PHE A 70 -4.77 8.24 -13.26
CA PHE A 70 -6.16 8.57 -12.90
C PHE A 70 -6.34 10.08 -12.95
N ASP A 71 -7.39 10.56 -13.62
CA ASP A 71 -7.67 12.00 -13.73
C ASP A 71 -8.30 12.54 -12.43
N ALA A 72 -7.47 12.74 -11.41
CA ALA A 72 -7.84 13.30 -10.11
C ALA A 72 -6.72 14.21 -9.59
N ASN A 73 -6.90 15.52 -9.77
CA ASN A 73 -5.89 16.54 -9.51
C ASN A 73 -6.27 17.45 -8.34
N THR A 74 -7.57 17.63 -8.07
CA THR A 74 -8.06 18.42 -6.93
C THR A 74 -8.29 17.55 -5.70
N LEU A 75 -8.33 18.18 -4.52
CA LEU A 75 -8.64 17.47 -3.28
C LEU A 75 -10.03 16.81 -3.32
N ALA A 76 -11.02 17.48 -3.92
CA ALA A 76 -12.37 16.95 -4.06
C ALA A 76 -12.39 15.72 -4.99
N GLU A 77 -11.71 15.77 -6.14
CA GLU A 77 -11.58 14.64 -7.05
C GLU A 77 -10.87 13.45 -6.39
N LYS A 78 -9.83 13.70 -5.59
CA LYS A 78 -9.13 12.65 -4.84
C LYS A 78 -10.04 11.96 -3.83
N TYR A 79 -10.88 12.71 -3.10
CA TYR A 79 -11.87 12.10 -2.22
C TYR A 79 -12.96 11.34 -2.98
N GLN A 80 -13.41 11.83 -4.14
CA GLN A 80 -14.36 11.09 -4.98
C GLN A 80 -13.74 9.77 -5.50
N LEU A 81 -12.48 9.80 -5.91
CA LEU A 81 -11.74 8.60 -6.30
C LEU A 81 -11.63 7.61 -5.14
N ALA A 82 -11.29 8.09 -3.94
CA ALA A 82 -11.20 7.28 -2.74
C ALA A 82 -12.54 6.62 -2.39
N GLN A 83 -13.64 7.39 -2.45
CA GLN A 83 -15.00 6.86 -2.22
C GLN A 83 -15.38 5.79 -3.24
N ARG A 84 -15.03 5.98 -4.53
CA ARG A 84 -15.26 4.98 -5.58
C ARG A 84 -14.51 3.69 -5.28
N PHE A 85 -13.23 3.75 -4.93
CA PHE A 85 -12.43 2.58 -4.58
C PHE A 85 -13.01 1.86 -3.36
N SER A 86 -13.35 2.60 -2.31
CA SER A 86 -13.95 2.00 -1.12
C SER A 86 -15.33 1.41 -1.34
N SER A 87 -16.14 1.95 -2.25
CA SER A 87 -17.45 1.37 -2.58
C SER A 87 -17.35 -0.04 -3.20
N ILE A 88 -16.22 -0.40 -3.81
CA ILE A 88 -15.98 -1.74 -4.35
C ILE A 88 -15.77 -2.73 -3.21
N TRP A 89 -15.07 -2.31 -2.16
CA TRP A 89 -14.71 -3.17 -1.04
C TRP A 89 -15.75 -3.22 0.07
N MET A 90 -16.56 -2.17 0.26
CA MET A 90 -17.49 -2.05 1.39
C MET A 90 -18.68 -3.05 1.45
N PRO A 91 -19.22 -3.59 0.34
CA PRO A 91 -20.38 -4.47 0.41
C PRO A 91 -20.17 -5.67 1.35
N ASN A 92 -21.21 -6.05 2.10
CA ASN A 92 -21.21 -7.18 3.04
C ASN A 92 -20.15 -7.12 4.14
N ARG A 93 -19.81 -5.91 4.61
CA ARG A 93 -18.87 -5.71 5.70
C ARG A 93 -19.49 -5.04 6.91
N LYS A 94 -18.93 -5.34 8.07
CA LYS A 94 -19.20 -4.66 9.34
C LYS A 94 -17.94 -3.99 9.85
N GLN A 95 -18.11 -2.82 10.46
CA GLN A 95 -17.02 -2.19 11.19
C GLN A 95 -16.74 -2.99 12.45
N VAL A 96 -15.46 -3.23 12.72
CA VAL A 96 -14.97 -3.85 13.96
C VAL A 96 -14.07 -2.87 14.71
N ALA A 97 -13.44 -3.33 15.79
CA ALA A 97 -12.52 -2.50 16.56
C ALA A 97 -11.40 -1.93 15.66
N SER A 98 -11.14 -0.63 15.81
CA SER A 98 -10.04 0.05 15.13
C SER A 98 -8.70 -0.62 15.47
N ARG A 99 -7.80 -0.67 14.50
CA ARG A 99 -6.47 -1.29 14.64
C ARG A 99 -5.44 -0.42 13.94
N HIS A 100 -4.27 -0.20 14.56
CA HIS A 100 -3.20 0.63 14.01
C HIS A 100 -3.63 2.06 13.62
N GLY A 101 -4.62 2.63 14.32
CA GLY A 101 -5.19 3.95 13.99
C GLY A 101 -6.11 3.96 12.77
N LEU A 102 -6.51 2.79 12.25
CA LEU A 102 -7.36 2.62 11.07
C LEU A 102 -8.76 2.16 11.47
N LEU A 103 -9.77 2.56 10.70
CA LEU A 103 -11.12 1.98 10.76
C LEU A 103 -11.12 0.64 10.04
N ARG A 104 -11.35 -0.47 10.76
CA ARG A 104 -11.30 -1.83 10.20
C ARG A 104 -12.71 -2.34 9.87
N TYR A 105 -12.84 -2.96 8.70
CA TYR A 105 -14.06 -3.56 8.17
C TYR A 105 -13.81 -4.99 7.72
N GLU A 106 -14.50 -5.94 8.35
CA GLU A 106 -14.40 -7.37 8.06
C GLU A 106 -15.63 -7.85 7.28
N HIS A 107 -15.46 -8.90 6.48
CA HIS A 107 -16.58 -9.51 5.74
C HIS A 107 -17.55 -10.21 6.72
N ASN A 108 -18.86 -10.04 6.55
CA ASN A 108 -19.88 -10.56 7.46
C ASN A 108 -19.87 -12.09 7.54
N ASP A 109 -19.66 -12.77 6.41
CA ASP A 109 -19.62 -14.24 6.30
C ASP A 109 -18.35 -14.88 6.86
N LEU A 110 -17.36 -14.09 7.29
CA LEU A 110 -16.07 -14.60 7.69
C LEU A 110 -16.15 -15.70 8.78
N PRO A 111 -16.94 -15.55 9.88
CA PRO A 111 -17.05 -16.59 10.90
C PRO A 111 -17.68 -17.90 10.40
N GLN A 112 -18.53 -17.83 9.37
CA GLN A 112 -19.12 -19.03 8.77
C GLN A 112 -18.11 -19.74 7.87
N ARG A 113 -17.46 -19.00 6.97
CA ARG A 113 -16.47 -19.55 6.04
C ARG A 113 -15.26 -20.16 6.76
N VAL A 114 -14.85 -19.56 7.88
CA VAL A 114 -13.81 -20.12 8.75
C VAL A 114 -14.21 -21.47 9.34
N ARG A 115 -15.49 -21.64 9.71
CA ARG A 115 -16.02 -22.92 10.23
C ARG A 115 -16.12 -24.00 9.14
N GLU A 116 -16.38 -23.59 7.91
CA GLU A 116 -16.59 -24.50 6.76
C GLU A 116 -15.28 -24.86 6.01
N ASP A 117 -14.13 -24.29 6.39
CA ASP A 117 -12.83 -24.42 5.70
C ASP A 117 -12.87 -24.02 4.20
N VAL A 118 -13.83 -23.17 3.82
CA VAL A 118 -14.00 -22.64 2.45
C VAL A 118 -13.42 -21.23 2.33
N ILE A 119 -12.24 -21.02 2.92
CA ILE A 119 -11.64 -19.70 2.98
C ILE A 119 -10.65 -19.48 1.85
N THR A 120 -10.75 -18.33 1.18
CA THR A 120 -9.77 -17.93 0.16
C THR A 120 -8.97 -16.71 0.62
N VAL A 121 -7.83 -16.44 -0.02
CA VAL A 121 -7.05 -15.21 0.26
C VAL A 121 -7.62 -14.00 -0.52
N PHE A 122 -8.58 -14.24 -1.42
CA PHE A 122 -9.04 -13.27 -2.40
C PHE A 122 -10.33 -12.56 -1.99
N TYR A 123 -11.28 -13.26 -1.36
CA TYR A 123 -12.60 -12.70 -1.01
C TYR A 123 -12.65 -12.14 0.42
N GLU A 124 -11.82 -12.65 1.32
CA GLU A 124 -11.93 -12.46 2.76
C GLU A 124 -11.00 -11.37 3.32
N LYS A 125 -10.44 -10.54 2.45
CA LYS A 125 -9.51 -9.48 2.84
C LYS A 125 -10.17 -8.49 3.79
N ASP A 126 -9.43 -8.01 4.78
CA ASP A 126 -9.87 -6.91 5.64
C ASP A 126 -9.71 -5.59 4.89
N LEU A 127 -10.66 -4.68 5.10
CA LEU A 127 -10.60 -3.32 4.59
C LEU A 127 -10.29 -2.37 5.75
N TYR A 128 -9.31 -1.51 5.57
CA TYR A 128 -8.91 -0.47 6.51
C TYR A 128 -9.03 0.90 5.84
N LEU A 129 -9.62 1.87 6.54
CA LEU A 129 -9.80 3.24 6.05
C LEU A 129 -9.24 4.25 7.06
N TYR A 130 -8.72 5.36 6.55
CA TYR A 130 -8.31 6.50 7.38
C TYR A 130 -8.59 7.84 6.69
N PRO A 131 -8.95 8.90 7.46
CA PRO A 131 -9.37 8.88 8.87
C PRO A 131 -10.86 8.55 9.05
N SER A 132 -11.68 8.72 8.02
CA SER A 132 -13.13 8.43 8.05
C SER A 132 -13.65 7.98 6.69
N ARG A 133 -14.90 7.54 6.62
CA ARG A 133 -15.55 7.10 5.37
C ARG A 133 -15.87 8.25 4.41
N GLU A 134 -16.06 9.45 4.95
CA GLU A 134 -16.45 10.64 4.20
C GLU A 134 -15.23 11.36 3.63
N ARG A 135 -14.06 11.22 4.27
CA ARG A 135 -12.82 11.92 3.93
C ARG A 135 -11.65 10.93 3.82
N ILE A 136 -11.82 9.86 3.07
CA ILE A 136 -10.82 8.79 2.94
C ILE A 136 -9.54 9.37 2.31
N GLU A 137 -8.44 9.37 3.07
CA GLU A 137 -7.11 9.76 2.61
C GLU A 137 -6.30 8.55 2.14
N THR A 138 -6.54 7.41 2.77
CA THR A 138 -5.95 6.12 2.41
C THR A 138 -6.92 4.97 2.64
N GLN A 139 -6.77 3.93 1.82
CA GLN A 139 -7.43 2.65 1.92
C GLN A 139 -6.37 1.54 1.93
N ILE A 140 -6.51 0.55 2.82
CA ILE A 140 -5.64 -0.62 2.84
C ILE A 140 -6.51 -1.87 2.83
N VAL A 141 -6.21 -2.80 1.93
CA VAL A 141 -6.88 -4.09 1.81
C VAL A 141 -5.86 -5.20 2.07
N CYS A 142 -6.02 -5.92 3.17
CA CYS A 142 -5.02 -6.91 3.63
C CYS A 142 -5.60 -8.31 3.74
N ALA A 143 -4.74 -9.31 3.55
CA ALA A 143 -5.07 -10.67 3.93
C ALA A 143 -5.40 -10.74 5.45
N PRO A 144 -6.48 -11.43 5.83
CA PRO A 144 -6.97 -11.48 7.21
C PRO A 144 -6.12 -12.35 8.14
N ASP A 145 -6.16 -12.08 9.45
CA ASP A 145 -5.28 -12.66 10.48
C ASP A 145 -5.26 -14.20 10.56
N PHE A 146 -6.31 -14.87 10.08
CA PHE A 146 -6.34 -16.34 10.10
C PHE A 146 -5.37 -16.99 9.10
N PHE A 147 -4.91 -16.25 8.07
CA PHE A 147 -3.72 -16.64 7.32
C PHE A 147 -2.49 -16.27 8.15
N PRO A 148 -1.70 -17.24 8.62
CA PRO A 148 -0.56 -16.95 9.48
C PRO A 148 0.56 -16.26 8.69
N ASP A 149 1.25 -15.32 9.34
CA ASP A 149 2.48 -14.76 8.79
C ASP A 149 3.58 -15.85 8.75
N PRO A 150 4.44 -15.87 7.71
CA PRO A 150 5.59 -16.77 7.65
C PRO A 150 6.46 -16.71 8.90
N GLY A 151 7.03 -17.85 9.31
CA GLY A 151 7.89 -17.94 10.50
C GLY A 151 7.15 -18.02 11.84
N THR A 152 5.83 -17.83 11.87
CA THR A 152 5.02 -18.10 13.08
C THR A 152 4.86 -19.59 13.34
N GLU A 153 4.62 -19.99 14.59
CA GLU A 153 4.39 -21.41 14.95
C GLU A 153 3.26 -22.04 14.13
N ARG A 154 2.19 -21.27 13.88
CA ARG A 154 1.06 -21.71 13.07
C ARG A 154 1.44 -21.91 11.60
N ALA A 155 2.24 -21.01 11.01
CA ALA A 155 2.77 -21.19 9.66
C ALA A 155 3.65 -22.46 9.58
N ASN A 156 4.60 -22.60 10.50
CA ASN A 156 5.49 -23.77 10.56
C ASN A 156 4.71 -25.10 10.70
N ALA A 157 3.61 -25.09 11.46
CA ALA A 157 2.75 -26.26 11.61
C ALA A 157 1.99 -26.62 10.31
N LEU A 158 1.60 -25.62 9.51
CA LEU A 158 0.96 -25.84 8.20
C LEU A 158 1.98 -26.36 7.17
N GLU A 159 3.18 -25.79 7.15
CA GLU A 159 4.27 -26.24 6.26
C GLU A 159 4.66 -27.68 6.53
N LYS A 160 4.78 -28.09 7.80
CA LYS A 160 5.04 -29.48 8.21
C LYS A 160 3.96 -30.46 7.71
N ARG A 161 2.75 -29.98 7.43
CA ARG A 161 1.64 -30.77 6.87
C ARG A 161 1.57 -30.70 5.34
N GLY A 162 2.58 -30.11 4.69
CA GLY A 162 2.62 -29.93 3.24
C GLY A 162 1.65 -28.88 2.70
N LYS A 163 1.09 -28.02 3.57
CA LYS A 163 0.22 -26.92 3.14
C LYS A 163 1.06 -25.72 2.71
N LEU A 164 0.68 -25.08 1.61
CA LEU A 164 1.32 -23.85 1.14
C LEU A 164 0.98 -22.69 2.10
N VAL A 165 2.01 -22.05 2.66
CA VAL A 165 1.88 -20.80 3.41
C VAL A 165 2.28 -19.66 2.49
N ILE A 166 1.27 -18.96 1.96
CA ILE A 166 1.47 -17.74 1.17
C ILE A 166 1.64 -16.60 2.15
N GLY A 167 2.68 -15.77 1.97
CA GLY A 167 2.86 -14.61 2.82
C GLY A 167 1.69 -13.63 2.66
N PRO A 168 0.91 -13.38 3.72
CA PRO A 168 -0.27 -12.52 3.65
C PRO A 168 0.18 -11.10 3.30
N SER A 169 -0.46 -10.49 2.32
CA SER A 169 -0.08 -9.18 1.79
C SER A 169 -1.18 -8.15 1.97
N CYS A 170 -0.77 -6.89 1.88
CA CYS A 170 -1.61 -5.71 1.90
C CYS A 170 -1.45 -4.96 0.58
N SER A 171 -2.56 -4.41 0.09
CA SER A 171 -2.60 -3.40 -0.96
C SER A 171 -3.04 -2.09 -0.33
N HIS A 172 -2.26 -1.04 -0.47
CA HIS A 172 -2.41 0.25 0.19
C HIS A 172 -2.52 1.35 -0.86
N ASP A 173 -3.73 1.86 -1.03
CA ASP A 173 -4.05 2.96 -1.92
C ASP A 173 -3.86 4.30 -1.18
N ILE A 174 -2.98 5.15 -1.70
CA ILE A 174 -2.70 6.50 -1.18
C ILE A 174 -3.34 7.50 -2.13
N PHE A 175 -4.39 8.20 -1.67
CA PHE A 175 -5.11 9.16 -2.52
C PHE A 175 -4.54 10.57 -2.40
N LEU A 176 -4.02 10.94 -1.24
CA LEU A 176 -3.44 12.27 -0.99
C LEU A 176 -1.93 12.29 -1.21
N HIS A 177 -1.53 12.75 -2.40
CA HIS A 177 -0.13 12.95 -2.82
C HIS A 177 0.01 14.13 -3.79
N GLY A 178 1.25 14.54 -4.08
CA GLY A 178 1.57 15.70 -4.93
C GLY A 178 1.56 15.48 -6.45
N LEU A 179 1.59 14.22 -6.93
CA LEU A 179 1.59 13.92 -8.37
C LEU A 179 0.23 14.20 -9.04
N ARG A 180 0.26 14.78 -10.24
CA ARG A 180 -0.91 15.00 -11.11
C ARG A 180 -1.30 13.72 -11.84
N ASN A 181 -2.58 13.62 -12.19
CA ASN A 181 -3.16 12.54 -12.98
C ASN A 181 -2.73 11.15 -12.50
N SER A 182 -2.56 10.98 -11.19
CA SER A 182 -1.92 9.82 -10.61
C SER A 182 -2.69 9.28 -9.41
N HIS A 183 -2.59 7.97 -9.23
CA HIS A 183 -2.99 7.22 -8.05
C HIS A 183 -1.79 6.37 -7.63
N ILE A 184 -1.52 6.26 -6.33
CA ILE A 184 -0.41 5.46 -5.82
C ILE A 184 -0.97 4.25 -5.11
N GLN A 185 -0.61 3.05 -5.57
CA GLN A 185 -0.86 1.80 -4.90
C GLN A 185 0.47 1.23 -4.39
N VAL A 186 0.51 0.81 -3.14
CA VAL A 186 1.68 0.19 -2.50
C VAL A 186 1.31 -1.23 -2.10
N SER A 187 2.16 -2.19 -2.41
CA SER A 187 2.01 -3.58 -1.97
C SER A 187 3.15 -3.98 -1.05
N TYR A 188 2.82 -4.57 0.11
CA TYR A 188 3.77 -5.04 1.11
C TYR A 188 3.20 -6.21 1.91
N PHE A 189 4.03 -6.94 2.65
CA PHE A 189 3.57 -8.02 3.53
C PHE A 189 2.84 -7.48 4.75
N ARG A 190 1.79 -8.18 5.20
CA ARG A 190 0.92 -7.76 6.31
C ARG A 190 1.68 -7.58 7.62
N SER A 191 2.80 -8.27 7.80
CA SER A 191 3.74 -8.03 8.90
C SER A 191 4.05 -6.54 9.10
N HIS A 192 4.10 -5.74 8.02
CA HIS A 192 4.35 -4.30 8.05
C HIS A 192 3.11 -3.42 8.18
N LEU A 193 1.90 -3.97 8.29
CA LEU A 193 0.66 -3.18 8.40
C LEU A 193 0.70 -2.22 9.61
N HIS A 194 1.35 -2.61 10.70
CA HIS A 194 1.50 -1.74 11.87
C HIS A 194 2.33 -0.46 11.60
N GLU A 195 3.12 -0.46 10.52
CA GLU A 195 3.97 0.64 10.06
C GLU A 195 3.36 1.39 8.86
N TRP A 196 2.10 1.13 8.49
CA TRP A 196 1.47 1.64 7.27
C TRP A 196 1.66 3.15 7.07
N ARG A 197 1.56 3.95 8.15
CA ARG A 197 1.70 5.40 8.08
C ARG A 197 3.14 5.83 7.79
N ALA A 198 4.12 5.12 8.36
CA ALA A 198 5.53 5.37 8.09
C ALA A 198 5.89 4.99 6.65
N ILE A 199 5.34 3.88 6.16
CA ILE A 199 5.48 3.45 4.76
C ILE A 199 4.86 4.50 3.82
N GLU A 200 3.63 4.94 4.07
CA GLU A 200 2.95 5.97 3.27
C GLU A 200 3.79 7.26 3.18
N LEU A 201 4.25 7.77 4.33
CA LEU A 201 5.07 8.98 4.38
C LEU A 201 6.39 8.80 3.63
N ALA A 202 7.02 7.63 3.74
CA ALA A 202 8.25 7.33 3.01
C ALA A 202 8.02 7.21 1.50
N VAL A 203 6.92 6.60 1.06
CA VAL A 203 6.56 6.50 -0.37
C VAL A 203 6.29 7.89 -0.96
N VAL A 204 5.50 8.71 -0.28
CA VAL A 204 5.21 10.08 -0.73
C VAL A 204 6.51 10.89 -0.79
N ALA A 205 7.34 10.84 0.25
CA ALA A 205 8.63 11.55 0.26
C ALA A 205 9.58 11.07 -0.85
N LEU A 206 9.62 9.76 -1.13
CA LEU A 206 10.42 9.19 -2.20
C LEU A 206 9.96 9.73 -3.56
N LEU A 207 8.66 9.70 -3.86
CA LEU A 207 8.10 10.20 -5.11
C LEU A 207 8.26 11.71 -5.26
N ASP A 208 8.07 12.47 -4.19
CA ASP A 208 8.32 13.92 -4.18
C ASP A 208 9.78 14.24 -4.46
N SER A 209 10.73 13.44 -3.94
CA SER A 209 12.17 13.63 -4.22
C SER A 209 12.55 13.35 -5.68
N MET A 210 11.76 12.53 -6.38
CA MET A 210 11.94 12.25 -7.82
C MET A 210 11.29 13.32 -8.68
N ASN A 211 10.31 14.06 -8.16
CA ASN A 211 9.55 15.06 -8.92
C ASN A 211 10.36 16.34 -9.14
N GLN A 212 10.60 16.71 -10.41
CA GLN A 212 11.31 17.94 -10.78
C GLN A 212 10.43 19.18 -10.72
N GLU A 213 9.12 18.99 -10.78
CA GLU A 213 8.12 20.04 -10.64
C GLU A 213 7.23 19.69 -9.45
N PRO A 214 7.77 19.70 -8.22
CA PRO A 214 6.93 19.50 -7.05
C PRO A 214 5.91 20.62 -7.03
N GLN A 215 4.65 20.29 -7.32
CA GLN A 215 3.57 21.11 -6.79
C GLN A 215 3.84 21.17 -5.29
N LYS A 216 3.82 22.36 -4.67
CA LYS A 216 3.87 22.50 -3.21
C LYS A 216 2.81 21.54 -2.66
N ALA A 217 3.26 20.33 -2.30
CA ALA A 217 2.41 19.17 -2.15
C ALA A 217 1.33 19.59 -1.18
N LEU A 218 0.04 19.54 -1.60
CA LEU A 218 -1.14 19.86 -0.78
C LEU A 218 -0.73 20.10 0.68
N SER A 219 -0.27 21.32 0.97
CA SER A 219 0.46 21.61 2.21
C SER A 219 -0.47 21.54 3.44
N LEU A 220 -1.73 21.20 3.17
CA LEU A 220 -2.86 21.07 4.05
C LEU A 220 -2.81 19.82 4.94
N VAL A 221 -2.15 18.72 4.54
CA VAL A 221 -2.07 17.52 5.40
C VAL A 221 -0.98 17.69 6.47
N ARG A 222 0.21 18.17 6.10
CA ARG A 222 1.29 18.46 7.08
C ARG A 222 0.94 19.62 8.04
N GLN A 223 0.13 20.59 7.61
CA GLN A 223 -0.35 21.66 8.50
C GLN A 223 -1.41 21.18 9.51
N ARG A 224 -2.19 20.13 9.19
CA ARG A 224 -3.24 19.61 10.08
C ARG A 224 -2.68 18.79 11.24
N ASP A 225 -1.68 17.96 11.00
CA ASP A 225 -1.08 17.13 12.05
C ASP A 225 -0.30 18.00 13.06
N ALA A 226 0.40 19.04 12.60
CA ALA A 226 1.03 20.03 13.47
C ALA A 226 0.03 20.83 14.34
N GLN A 227 -1.18 21.11 13.83
CA GLN A 227 -2.24 21.77 14.60
C GLN A 227 -2.89 20.85 15.65
N ARG A 228 -3.04 19.56 15.36
CA ARG A 228 -3.60 18.59 16.32
C ARG A 228 -2.67 18.34 17.52
N GLU A 229 -1.36 18.28 17.30
CA GLU A 229 -0.39 18.14 18.40
C GLU A 229 -0.29 19.41 19.25
N SER A 230 -0.46 20.60 18.67
CA SER A 230 -0.49 21.86 19.41
C SER A 230 -1.81 22.14 20.18
N GLY A 231 -2.88 21.40 19.87
CA GLY A 231 -4.22 21.58 20.46
C GLY A 231 -4.54 20.68 21.64
N MET A 232 -3.68 19.71 21.97
CA MET A 232 -3.83 18.82 23.15
C MET A 232 -3.09 19.31 24.40
N GLY A 233 -2.59 20.54 24.38
CA GLY A 233 -1.91 21.17 25.51
C GLY A 233 -2.67 22.35 26.09
N ARG A 234 -3.89 22.14 26.60
CA ARG A 234 -4.52 22.96 27.66
C ARG A 234 -5.51 22.15 28.46
#